data_AF-A0A925R4Z0-F1
#
_entry.id   AF-A0A925R4Z0-F1
#
_cell.length_a   1.000
_cell.length_b   1.000
_cell.length_c   1.000
_cell.angle_alpha   90.00
_cell.angle_beta   90.00
_cell.angle_gamma   90.00
#
_symmetry.space_group_name_H-M   'P 1'
#
loop_
_entity.id
_entity.type
_entity.pdbx_description
1 polymer ?
#
loop_
_entity_poly.entity_id
_entity_poly.type
_entity_poly.pdbx_seq_one_letter_code
_entity_poly.pdbx_strand_id
1 'polypeptide(L)'
;MNEKIYTIPVNDAFLEPCECPLCAMYEKLEQDMLYFILENSYMEDDIRKETNEAGFCQKHYNDLMHADNRLGVALMLHTHMQKVQKDLQKLLKSQAPGVKKSLFGKQGQAESPITIFAKNHDTSCYICNRIESTFKIYLDTFFYLWKKDESFIIKVKNSQGFCIQHFAQLYTFAPQKLSTSELSDFFKILLPLQEENFQRVVDDLGWYITKFDYRYKDEPWKNSKDAVIRSIKKISSLKL
;
A
#
# COMPACT_ATOMS: atom_id res chain seq x y z
N MET A 1 -18.14 -15.58 -5.28
CA MET A 1 -17.59 -16.26 -6.49
C MET A 1 -16.24 -15.68 -6.94
N ASN A 2 -15.88 -14.44 -6.58
CA ASN A 2 -14.56 -13.85 -6.87
C ASN A 2 -13.40 -14.39 -6.00
N GLU A 3 -13.68 -14.90 -4.81
CA GLU A 3 -12.66 -15.37 -3.84
C GLU A 3 -11.76 -16.49 -4.40
N LYS A 4 -12.29 -17.36 -5.27
CA LYS A 4 -11.53 -18.48 -5.85
C LYS A 4 -10.46 -18.04 -6.86
N ILE A 5 -10.60 -16.88 -7.50
CA ILE A 5 -9.66 -16.40 -8.52
C ILE A 5 -8.37 -15.92 -7.85
N TYR A 6 -8.48 -15.34 -6.66
CA TYR A 6 -7.37 -14.71 -5.95
C TYR A 6 -6.69 -15.63 -4.94
N THR A 7 -7.06 -16.91 -4.87
CA THR A 7 -6.40 -17.85 -3.97
C THR A 7 -4.95 -18.09 -4.36
N ILE A 8 -4.63 -18.10 -5.66
CA ILE A 8 -3.27 -18.29 -6.17
C ILE A 8 -2.35 -17.15 -5.70
N PRO A 9 -2.59 -15.87 -6.04
CA PRO A 9 -1.69 -14.79 -5.62
C PRO A 9 -1.56 -14.66 -4.09
N VAL A 10 -2.63 -14.95 -3.35
CA VAL A 10 -2.56 -14.97 -1.89
C VAL A 10 -1.72 -16.15 -1.38
N ASN A 11 -1.83 -17.35 -1.97
CA ASN A 11 -1.00 -18.48 -1.56
C ASN A 11 0.47 -18.26 -1.90
N ASP A 12 0.77 -17.76 -3.10
CA ASP A 12 2.13 -17.56 -3.59
C ASP A 12 2.91 -16.60 -2.69
N ALA A 13 2.26 -15.52 -2.21
CA ALA A 13 2.87 -14.57 -1.30
C ALA A 13 3.31 -15.18 0.06
N PHE A 14 2.70 -16.29 0.49
CA PHE A 14 3.09 -17.02 1.70
C PHE A 14 4.13 -18.12 1.42
N LEU A 15 4.47 -18.39 0.16
CA LEU A 15 5.53 -19.30 -0.24
C LEU A 15 6.87 -18.57 -0.46
N GLU A 16 6.81 -17.29 -0.83
CA GLU A 16 8.01 -16.48 -1.04
C GLU A 16 8.69 -16.08 0.30
N PRO A 17 10.02 -16.20 0.41
CA PRO A 17 10.75 -15.75 1.59
C PRO A 17 10.64 -14.22 1.74
N CYS A 18 9.82 -13.75 2.68
CA CYS A 18 9.66 -12.33 2.97
C CYS A 18 9.29 -12.08 4.44
N GLU A 19 9.57 -10.86 4.92
CA GLU A 19 9.22 -10.44 6.29
C GLU A 19 7.72 -10.12 6.45
N CYS A 20 6.97 -9.95 5.36
CA CYS A 20 5.53 -9.72 5.39
C CYS A 20 4.88 -10.10 4.05
N PRO A 21 4.11 -11.21 3.99
CA PRO A 21 3.40 -11.63 2.78
C PRO A 21 2.42 -10.58 2.24
N LEU A 22 1.80 -9.82 3.13
CA LEU A 22 0.87 -8.74 2.76
C LEU A 22 1.59 -7.56 2.09
N CYS A 23 2.82 -7.24 2.51
CA CYS A 23 3.65 -6.28 1.78
C CYS A 23 4.01 -6.80 0.38
N ALA A 24 4.41 -8.07 0.27
CA ALA A 24 4.79 -8.66 -1.01
C ALA A 24 3.61 -8.62 -2.01
N MET A 25 2.40 -8.96 -1.56
CA MET A 25 1.19 -8.81 -2.37
C MET A 25 0.95 -7.36 -2.81
N TYR A 26 1.06 -6.40 -1.90
CA TYR A 26 0.85 -4.98 -2.21
C TYR A 26 1.88 -4.46 -3.21
N GLU A 27 3.15 -4.85 -3.06
CA GLU A 27 4.23 -4.49 -3.97
C GLU A 27 4.04 -5.09 -5.35
N LYS A 28 3.61 -6.34 -5.43
CA LYS A 28 3.32 -7.00 -6.70
C LYS A 28 2.17 -6.29 -7.43
N LEU A 29 1.08 -5.97 -6.71
CA LEU A 29 -0.02 -5.17 -7.27
C LEU A 29 0.47 -3.80 -7.77
N GLU A 30 1.35 -3.13 -7.03
CA GLU A 30 1.90 -1.86 -7.45
C GLU A 30 2.74 -1.96 -8.72
N GLN A 31 3.62 -2.96 -8.80
CA GLN A 31 4.43 -3.22 -9.99
C GLN A 31 3.57 -3.54 -11.21
N ASP A 32 2.58 -4.41 -11.04
CA ASP A 32 1.67 -4.82 -12.12
C ASP A 32 0.83 -3.63 -12.60
N MET A 33 0.41 -2.74 -11.70
CA MET A 33 -0.30 -1.50 -12.07
C MET A 33 0.59 -0.51 -12.82
N LEU A 34 1.84 -0.33 -12.40
CA LEU A 34 2.79 0.53 -13.12
C LEU A 34 3.07 -0.01 -14.53
N TYR A 35 3.26 -1.33 -14.67
CA TYR A 35 3.44 -1.98 -15.97
C TYR A 35 2.21 -1.80 -16.85
N PHE A 36 1.02 -2.14 -16.32
CA PHE A 36 -0.26 -2.02 -17.03
C PHE A 36 -0.48 -0.60 -17.58
N ILE A 37 -0.25 0.42 -16.75
CA ILE A 37 -0.43 1.83 -17.13
C ILE A 37 0.55 2.27 -18.21
N LEU A 38 1.77 1.72 -18.23
CA LEU A 38 2.82 2.17 -19.13
C LEU A 38 2.92 1.38 -20.43
N GLU A 39 2.29 0.22 -20.54
CA GLU A 39 2.36 -0.58 -21.77
C GLU A 39 1.56 0.08 -22.89
N ASN A 40 0.22 0.03 -22.83
CA ASN A 40 -0.66 0.68 -23.80
C ASN A 40 -1.99 1.19 -23.20
N SER A 41 -2.30 0.88 -21.94
CA SER A 41 -3.62 1.20 -21.37
C SER A 41 -3.91 2.70 -21.27
N TYR A 42 -2.89 3.56 -21.20
CA TYR A 42 -3.05 5.02 -21.30
C TYR A 42 -3.65 5.50 -22.63
N MET A 43 -3.65 4.64 -23.65
CA MET A 43 -4.31 4.89 -24.93
C MET A 43 -5.81 4.59 -24.89
N GLU A 44 -6.28 3.78 -23.93
CA GLU A 44 -7.68 3.42 -23.76
C GLU A 44 -8.47 4.59 -23.16
N ASP A 45 -9.65 4.89 -23.73
CA ASP A 45 -10.38 6.11 -23.41
C ASP A 45 -10.99 6.10 -22.00
N ASP A 46 -11.40 4.94 -21.50
CA ASP A 46 -11.90 4.75 -20.15
C ASP A 46 -10.78 4.89 -19.11
N ILE A 47 -9.64 4.24 -19.33
CA ILE A 47 -8.46 4.38 -18.48
C ILE A 47 -7.98 5.83 -18.46
N ARG A 48 -7.84 6.46 -19.62
CA ARG A 48 -7.43 7.87 -19.73
C ARG A 48 -8.41 8.80 -18.98
N LYS A 49 -9.71 8.53 -19.07
CA LYS A 49 -10.71 9.32 -18.34
C LYS A 49 -10.53 9.17 -16.83
N GLU A 50 -10.33 7.96 -16.34
CA GLU A 50 -10.10 7.71 -14.90
C GLU A 50 -8.79 8.35 -14.42
N THR A 51 -7.68 8.20 -15.16
CA THR A 51 -6.40 8.83 -14.79
C THR A 51 -6.45 10.34 -14.88
N ASN A 52 -7.20 10.92 -15.82
CA ASN A 52 -7.37 12.37 -15.91
C ASN A 52 -8.19 12.94 -14.75
N GLU A 53 -9.16 12.19 -14.22
CA GLU A 53 -9.95 12.60 -13.07
C GLU A 53 -9.17 12.42 -11.76
N ALA A 54 -8.52 11.26 -11.58
CA ALA A 54 -7.87 10.93 -10.34
C ALA A 54 -6.45 11.51 -10.21
N GLY A 55 -5.67 11.57 -11.29
CA GLY A 55 -4.25 11.83 -11.22
C GLY A 55 -3.46 10.72 -10.51
N PHE A 56 -2.28 11.07 -10.01
CA PHE A 56 -1.39 10.18 -9.27
C PHE A 56 -0.87 10.89 -8.01
N CYS A 57 -0.53 10.14 -6.96
CA CYS A 57 0.10 10.72 -5.78
C CYS A 57 1.58 11.04 -6.05
N GLN A 58 2.22 11.81 -5.16
CA GLN A 58 3.64 12.17 -5.28
C GLN A 58 4.54 10.96 -5.52
N LYS A 59 4.33 9.86 -4.77
CA LYS A 59 5.10 8.62 -4.94
C LYS A 59 4.93 8.06 -6.35
N HIS A 60 3.70 7.92 -6.84
CA HIS A 60 3.44 7.33 -8.14
C HIS A 60 3.84 8.23 -9.31
N TYR A 61 3.80 9.56 -9.14
CA TYR A 61 4.47 10.44 -10.11
C TYR A 61 5.97 10.22 -10.16
N ASN A 62 6.62 10.05 -9.01
CA ASN A 62 8.03 9.73 -8.96
C ASN A 62 8.32 8.37 -9.62
N ASP A 63 7.53 7.35 -9.33
CA ASP A 63 7.69 6.01 -9.94
C ASP A 63 7.52 6.06 -11.47
N LEU A 64 6.49 6.76 -11.97
CA LEU A 64 6.25 6.95 -13.40
C LEU A 64 7.40 7.70 -14.09
N MET A 65 7.99 8.71 -13.43
CA MET A 65 9.12 9.47 -13.98
C MET A 65 10.37 8.60 -14.19
N HIS A 66 10.56 7.58 -13.38
CA HIS A 66 11.71 6.67 -13.44
C HIS A 66 11.47 5.45 -14.34
N ALA A 67 10.29 5.31 -14.94
CA ALA A 67 9.98 4.20 -15.82
C ALA A 67 10.44 4.43 -17.27
N ASP A 68 10.60 3.34 -18.04
CA ASP A 68 11.20 3.38 -19.37
C ASP A 68 10.31 4.06 -20.44
N ASN A 69 8.98 4.09 -20.28
CA ASN A 69 8.06 4.69 -21.26
C ASN A 69 7.76 6.19 -20.98
N ARG A 70 8.74 7.05 -21.24
CA ARG A 70 8.59 8.51 -21.08
C ARG A 70 7.50 9.14 -21.95
N LEU A 71 7.28 8.62 -23.16
CA LEU A 71 6.25 9.16 -24.06
C LEU A 71 4.85 8.88 -23.51
N GLY A 72 4.59 7.66 -23.02
CA GLY A 72 3.32 7.31 -22.38
C GLY A 72 3.03 8.20 -21.17
N VAL A 73 4.03 8.43 -20.32
CA VAL A 73 3.93 9.36 -19.19
C VAL A 73 3.62 10.78 -19.65
N ALA A 74 4.31 11.30 -20.67
CA ALA A 74 4.07 12.63 -21.21
C ALA A 74 2.64 12.79 -21.77
N LEU A 75 2.13 11.76 -22.45
CA LEU A 75 0.77 11.77 -22.99
C LEU A 75 -0.30 11.78 -21.88
N MET A 76 -0.14 10.94 -20.85
CA MET A 76 -1.02 10.94 -19.67
C MET A 76 -1.00 12.29 -18.95
N LEU A 77 0.20 12.83 -18.69
CA LEU A 77 0.37 14.12 -18.04
C LEU A 77 -0.27 15.24 -18.85
N HIS A 78 -0.10 15.24 -20.18
CA HIS A 78 -0.67 16.28 -21.02
C HIS A 78 -2.20 16.34 -20.89
N THR A 79 -2.91 15.20 -20.97
CA THR A 79 -4.37 15.19 -20.86
C THR A 79 -4.86 15.48 -19.44
N HIS A 80 -4.14 14.99 -18.42
CA HIS A 80 -4.47 15.30 -17.03
C HIS A 80 -4.25 16.79 -16.73
N MET A 81 -3.13 17.37 -17.15
CA MET A 81 -2.85 18.81 -17.00
C MET A 81 -3.90 19.69 -17.69
N GLN A 82 -4.39 19.30 -18.87
CA GLN A 82 -5.50 20.02 -19.53
C GLN A 82 -6.78 20.00 -18.69
N LYS A 83 -7.11 18.87 -18.02
CA LYS A 83 -8.25 18.77 -17.10
C LYS A 83 -8.04 19.63 -15.87
N VAL A 84 -6.88 19.51 -15.22
CA VAL A 84 -6.48 20.31 -14.05
C VAL A 84 -6.54 21.81 -14.35
N GLN A 85 -6.01 22.24 -15.50
CA GLN A 85 -6.05 23.64 -15.92
C GLN A 85 -7.49 24.14 -16.08
N LYS A 86 -8.37 23.36 -16.72
CA LYS A 86 -9.78 23.72 -16.89
C LYS A 86 -10.50 23.87 -15.54
N ASP A 87 -10.24 22.97 -14.60
CA ASP A 87 -10.89 23.02 -13.29
C ASP A 87 -10.34 24.15 -12.42
N LEU A 88 -9.03 24.37 -12.45
CA LEU A 88 -8.41 25.52 -11.79
C LEU A 88 -8.94 26.85 -12.35
N GLN A 89 -9.08 26.98 -13.68
CA GLN A 89 -9.65 28.18 -14.28
C GLN A 89 -11.09 28.46 -13.82
N LYS A 90 -11.92 27.44 -13.62
CA LYS A 90 -13.28 27.61 -13.07
C LYS A 90 -13.22 28.12 -11.63
N LEU A 91 -12.32 27.59 -10.81
CA LEU A 91 -12.12 28.02 -9.42
C LEU A 91 -11.59 29.46 -9.34
N LEU A 92 -10.65 29.84 -10.21
CA LEU A 92 -10.11 31.20 -10.22
C LEU A 92 -11.16 32.22 -10.65
N LYS A 93 -11.98 31.91 -11.66
CA LYS A 93 -13.08 32.78 -12.12
C LYS A 93 -14.14 32.99 -11.04
N SER A 94 -14.44 31.98 -10.21
CA SER A 94 -15.42 32.10 -9.13
C SER A 94 -14.91 32.89 -7.92
N GLN A 95 -13.59 33.11 -7.83
CA GLN A 95 -12.95 33.89 -6.76
C GLN A 95 -12.54 35.32 -7.18
N ALA A 96 -12.75 35.70 -8.44
CA ALA A 96 -12.40 37.03 -8.94
C ALA A 96 -13.20 38.15 -8.21
N PRO A 97 -12.57 39.30 -7.89
CA PRO A 97 -13.25 40.41 -7.25
C PRO A 97 -14.39 40.93 -8.14
N GLY A 98 -15.63 40.82 -7.65
CA GLY A 98 -16.85 41.25 -8.37
C GLY A 98 -17.98 40.21 -8.40
N VAL A 99 -17.70 38.94 -8.09
CA VAL A 99 -18.75 37.90 -7.95
C VAL A 99 -19.34 37.98 -6.53
N LYS A 100 -20.62 38.37 -6.43
CA LYS A 100 -21.34 38.51 -5.14
C LYS A 100 -21.30 37.20 -4.35
N LYS A 101 -20.53 37.16 -3.25
CA LYS A 101 -20.64 36.11 -2.25
C LYS A 101 -22.02 36.18 -1.61
N SER A 102 -22.83 35.13 -1.78
CA SER A 102 -24.07 34.96 -1.03
C SER A 102 -23.76 35.03 0.47
N LEU A 103 -24.36 36.00 1.15
CA LEU A 103 -24.15 36.36 2.55
C LEU A 103 -24.87 35.43 3.54
N PHE A 104 -24.84 34.11 3.31
CA PHE A 104 -25.36 33.12 4.26
C PHE A 104 -24.37 31.97 4.41
N GLY A 105 -23.53 32.03 5.44
CA GLY A 105 -22.65 30.92 5.81
C GLY A 105 -21.68 31.28 6.93
N LYS A 106 -21.83 30.61 8.07
CA LYS A 106 -21.17 30.80 9.37
C LYS A 106 -19.65 31.04 9.31
N GLN A 107 -19.18 31.91 10.21
CA GLN A 107 -17.78 32.03 10.64
C GLN A 107 -17.30 30.70 11.25
N GLY A 108 -16.68 29.88 10.41
CA GLY A 108 -15.65 28.92 10.78
C GLY A 108 -14.50 29.10 9.79
N GLN A 109 -13.27 28.76 10.16
CA GLN A 109 -12.13 28.72 9.23
C GLN A 109 -12.35 27.61 8.19
N ALA A 110 -13.28 27.80 7.27
CA ALA A 110 -13.48 26.90 6.14
C ALA A 110 -12.32 27.11 5.16
N GLU A 111 -11.64 26.03 4.81
CA GLU A 111 -10.53 26.07 3.85
C GLU A 111 -10.99 26.65 2.50
N SER A 112 -10.10 27.40 1.85
CA SER A 112 -10.43 27.98 0.55
C SER A 112 -10.65 26.87 -0.49
N PRO A 113 -11.52 27.06 -1.49
CA PRO A 113 -11.70 26.07 -2.56
C PRO A 113 -10.41 25.70 -3.30
N ILE A 114 -9.43 26.62 -3.37
CA ILE A 114 -8.12 26.35 -3.98
C ILE A 114 -7.29 25.43 -3.08
N THR A 115 -7.34 25.62 -1.76
CA THR A 115 -6.65 24.76 -0.79
C THR A 115 -7.21 23.33 -0.84
N ILE A 116 -8.54 23.19 -0.91
CA ILE A 116 -9.20 21.88 -1.04
C ILE A 116 -8.82 21.24 -2.39
N PHE A 117 -8.81 22.02 -3.47
CA PHE A 117 -8.41 21.53 -4.80
C PHE A 117 -6.97 20.99 -4.81
N ALA A 118 -6.02 21.72 -4.21
CA ALA A 118 -4.63 21.26 -4.10
C ALA A 118 -4.51 19.97 -3.28
N LYS A 119 -5.18 19.90 -2.12
CA LYS A 119 -5.19 18.68 -1.28
C LYS A 119 -5.78 17.47 -1.98
N ASN A 120 -6.83 17.67 -2.78
CA ASN A 120 -7.43 16.59 -3.56
C ASN A 120 -6.47 16.04 -4.60
N HIS A 121 -5.59 16.86 -5.20
CA HIS A 121 -4.54 16.38 -6.09
C HIS A 121 -3.43 15.63 -5.37
N ASP A 122 -3.13 15.97 -4.11
CA ASP A 122 -2.13 15.25 -3.32
C ASP A 122 -2.63 13.88 -2.83
N THR A 123 -3.95 13.73 -2.65
CA THR A 123 -4.56 12.55 -2.03
C THR A 123 -5.28 11.61 -3.00
N SER A 124 -5.63 12.08 -4.19
CA SER A 124 -6.23 11.25 -5.23
C SER A 124 -5.15 10.57 -6.07
N CYS A 125 -5.26 9.24 -6.24
CA CYS A 125 -4.33 8.49 -7.07
C CYS A 125 -5.02 7.29 -7.72
N TYR A 126 -4.99 7.24 -9.05
CA TYR A 126 -5.53 6.12 -9.82
C TYR A 126 -4.90 4.77 -9.42
N ILE A 127 -3.58 4.73 -9.29
CA ILE A 127 -2.84 3.50 -8.94
C ILE A 127 -3.20 3.05 -7.51
N CYS A 128 -3.14 3.94 -6.51
CA CYS A 128 -3.53 3.60 -5.14
C CYS A 128 -4.95 3.05 -5.08
N ASN A 129 -5.91 3.72 -5.73
CA ASN A 129 -7.31 3.29 -5.73
C ASN A 129 -7.48 1.87 -6.27
N ARG A 130 -6.78 1.52 -7.35
CA ARG A 130 -6.81 0.18 -7.96
C ARG A 130 -6.13 -0.88 -7.09
N ILE A 131 -4.98 -0.56 -6.50
CA ILE A 131 -4.27 -1.45 -5.58
C ILE A 131 -5.14 -1.71 -4.34
N GLU A 132 -5.64 -0.68 -3.68
CA GLU A 132 -6.45 -0.80 -2.45
C GLU A 132 -7.72 -1.63 -2.69
N SER A 133 -8.38 -1.41 -3.82
CA SER A 133 -9.56 -2.18 -4.22
C SER A 133 -9.24 -3.66 -4.35
N THR A 134 -8.13 -4.00 -5.01
CA THR A 134 -7.72 -5.40 -5.22
C THR A 134 -7.18 -6.02 -3.92
N PHE A 135 -6.39 -5.28 -3.17
CA PHE A 135 -5.81 -5.73 -1.90
C PHE A 135 -6.88 -6.04 -0.86
N LYS A 136 -7.98 -5.29 -0.84
CA LYS A 136 -9.15 -5.63 -0.01
C LYS A 136 -9.72 -7.01 -0.36
N ILE A 137 -9.78 -7.35 -1.65
CA ILE A 137 -10.20 -8.69 -2.09
C ILE A 137 -9.18 -9.76 -1.66
N TYR A 138 -7.89 -9.43 -1.63
CA TYR A 138 -6.86 -10.34 -1.13
C TYR A 138 -7.01 -10.59 0.37
N LEU A 139 -7.34 -9.56 1.16
CA LEU A 139 -7.66 -9.73 2.59
C LEU A 139 -8.91 -10.60 2.78
N ASP A 140 -9.96 -10.39 1.98
CA ASP A 140 -11.14 -11.25 2.01
C ASP A 140 -10.77 -12.71 1.68
N THR A 141 -9.90 -12.90 0.69
CA THR A 141 -9.42 -14.21 0.26
C THR A 141 -8.52 -14.87 1.29
N PHE A 142 -7.69 -14.10 2.02
CA PHE A 142 -6.90 -14.58 3.15
C PHE A 142 -7.80 -15.22 4.22
N PHE A 143 -8.87 -14.53 4.62
CA PHE A 143 -9.80 -15.09 5.62
C PHE A 143 -10.65 -16.23 5.07
N TYR A 144 -10.97 -16.21 3.78
CA TYR A 144 -11.60 -17.35 3.11
C TYR A 144 -10.71 -18.60 3.19
N LEU A 145 -9.43 -18.47 2.83
CA LEU A 145 -8.45 -19.56 2.90
C LEU A 145 -8.24 -20.01 4.35
N TRP A 146 -8.11 -19.08 5.29
CA TRP A 146 -8.01 -19.40 6.72
C TRP A 146 -9.12 -20.34 7.21
N LYS A 147 -10.36 -20.12 6.77
CA LYS A 147 -11.52 -20.94 7.17
C LYS A 147 -11.63 -22.28 6.46
N LYS A 148 -11.04 -22.41 5.27
CA LYS A 148 -11.35 -23.50 4.34
C LYS A 148 -10.15 -24.40 4.03
N ASP A 149 -8.95 -23.95 4.34
CA ASP A 149 -7.71 -24.62 3.96
C ASP A 149 -6.74 -24.68 5.15
N GLU A 150 -6.67 -25.84 5.80
CA GLU A 150 -5.72 -26.09 6.90
C GLU A 150 -4.26 -25.96 6.44
N SER A 151 -3.96 -26.27 5.18
CA SER A 151 -2.61 -26.11 4.63
C SER A 151 -2.21 -24.64 4.55
N PHE A 152 -3.17 -23.74 4.33
CA PHE A 152 -2.92 -22.30 4.36
C PHE A 152 -2.57 -21.83 5.78
N ILE A 153 -3.23 -22.36 6.81
CA ILE A 153 -2.88 -22.05 8.21
C ILE A 153 -1.44 -22.46 8.51
N ILE A 154 -0.97 -23.59 7.98
CA ILE A 154 0.43 -24.03 8.11
C ILE A 154 1.37 -23.04 7.43
N LYS A 155 1.04 -22.55 6.24
CA LYS A 155 1.83 -21.51 5.54
C LYS A 155 1.92 -20.22 6.36
N VAL A 156 0.82 -19.77 6.96
CA VAL A 156 0.82 -18.60 7.84
C VAL A 156 1.76 -18.81 9.03
N LYS A 157 1.68 -19.97 9.70
CA LYS A 157 2.55 -20.32 10.83
C LYS A 157 4.04 -20.35 10.48
N ASN A 158 4.37 -20.75 9.24
CA ASN A 158 5.74 -20.82 8.75
C ASN A 158 6.25 -19.49 8.16
N SER A 159 5.39 -18.47 8.07
CA SER A 159 5.81 -17.14 7.61
C SER A 159 6.68 -16.43 8.64
N GLN A 160 7.33 -15.35 8.23
CA GLN A 160 8.07 -14.48 9.14
C GLN A 160 7.17 -13.44 9.84
N GLY A 161 5.86 -13.68 9.91
CA GLY A 161 4.88 -12.75 10.47
C GLY A 161 4.61 -11.55 9.55
N PHE A 162 4.30 -10.40 10.15
CA PHE A 162 3.85 -9.23 9.39
C PHE A 162 4.57 -7.96 9.84
N CYS A 163 4.54 -6.92 9.00
CA CYS A 163 4.84 -5.57 9.46
C CYS A 163 3.70 -5.05 10.34
N ILE A 164 3.97 -3.99 11.12
CA ILE A 164 3.03 -3.49 12.12
C ILE A 164 1.70 -3.03 11.51
N GLN A 165 1.74 -2.43 10.32
CA GLN A 165 0.52 -1.95 9.64
C GLN A 165 -0.35 -3.12 9.17
N HIS A 166 0.23 -4.12 8.52
CA HIS A 166 -0.52 -5.28 8.04
C HIS A 166 -0.99 -6.19 9.18
N PHE A 167 -0.23 -6.29 10.26
CA PHE A 167 -0.69 -6.92 11.49
C PHE A 167 -1.93 -6.21 12.07
N ALA A 168 -1.89 -4.87 12.19
CA ALA A 168 -3.02 -4.08 12.67
C ALA A 168 -4.26 -4.20 11.77
N GLN A 169 -4.07 -4.27 10.45
CA GLN A 169 -5.16 -4.56 9.51
C GLN A 169 -5.76 -5.94 9.79
N LEU A 170 -4.97 -7.01 9.82
CA LEU A 170 -5.47 -8.36 10.12
C LEU A 170 -6.22 -8.40 11.46
N TYR A 171 -5.68 -7.76 12.49
CA TYR A 171 -6.31 -7.66 13.80
C TYR A 171 -7.68 -6.96 13.74
N THR A 172 -7.80 -5.90 12.94
CA THR A 172 -9.03 -5.10 12.80
C THR A 172 -10.08 -5.79 11.93
N PHE A 173 -9.66 -6.51 10.89
CA PHE A 173 -10.56 -7.22 9.98
C PHE A 173 -11.03 -8.56 10.54
N ALA A 174 -10.23 -9.26 11.34
CA ALA A 174 -10.55 -10.61 11.83
C ALA A 174 -11.93 -10.70 12.53
N PRO A 175 -12.33 -9.79 13.45
CA PRO A 175 -13.65 -9.86 14.09
C PRO A 175 -14.84 -9.69 13.14
N GLN A 176 -14.63 -9.06 11.98
CA GLN A 176 -15.65 -8.89 10.95
C GLN A 176 -15.76 -10.13 10.04
N LYS A 177 -14.71 -10.96 10.01
CA LYS A 177 -14.56 -12.07 9.08
C LYS A 177 -14.73 -13.42 9.75
N LEU A 178 -14.43 -13.56 11.04
CA LEU A 178 -14.41 -14.81 11.78
C LEU A 178 -15.52 -14.86 12.84
N SER A 179 -16.07 -16.04 13.08
CA SER A 179 -16.93 -16.30 14.24
C SER A 179 -16.12 -16.26 15.55
N THR A 180 -16.77 -16.20 16.71
CA THR A 180 -16.09 -16.13 18.02
C THR A 180 -15.08 -17.26 18.25
N SER A 181 -15.42 -18.50 17.85
CA SER A 181 -14.50 -19.64 17.97
C SER A 181 -13.32 -19.51 17.01
N GLU A 182 -13.59 -19.26 15.73
CA GLU A 182 -12.55 -19.08 14.70
C GLU A 182 -11.61 -17.92 15.04
N LEU A 183 -12.14 -16.83 15.60
CA LEU A 183 -11.38 -15.65 16.03
C LEU A 183 -10.43 -15.97 17.19
N SER A 184 -10.90 -16.77 18.16
CA SER A 184 -10.06 -17.24 19.26
C SER A 184 -8.88 -18.06 18.73
N ASP A 185 -9.13 -19.01 17.83
CA ASP A 185 -8.09 -19.87 17.27
C ASP A 185 -7.14 -19.11 16.35
N PHE A 186 -7.66 -18.12 15.60
CA PHE A 186 -6.85 -17.19 14.83
C PHE A 186 -5.85 -16.43 15.71
N PHE A 187 -6.30 -15.80 16.80
CA PHE A 187 -5.41 -15.03 17.66
C PHE A 187 -4.44 -15.89 18.49
N LYS A 188 -4.80 -17.13 18.84
CA LYS A 188 -3.86 -18.08 19.45
C LYS A 188 -2.65 -18.37 18.55
N ILE A 189 -2.81 -18.24 17.23
CA ILE A 189 -1.74 -18.45 16.25
C ILE A 189 -1.06 -17.13 15.90
N LEU A 190 -1.83 -16.10 15.58
CA LEU A 190 -1.30 -14.84 15.03
C LEU A 190 -0.47 -14.06 16.05
N LEU A 191 -0.91 -13.99 17.32
CA LEU A 191 -0.24 -13.16 18.33
C LEU A 191 1.17 -13.70 18.66
N PRO A 192 1.36 -14.99 18.98
CA PRO A 192 2.71 -15.51 19.23
C PRO A 192 3.61 -15.45 18.00
N LEU A 193 3.06 -15.74 16.81
CA LEU A 193 3.81 -15.64 15.54
C LEU A 193 4.36 -14.22 15.33
N GLN A 194 3.55 -13.20 15.60
CA GLN A 194 3.95 -11.81 15.46
C GLN A 194 5.00 -11.43 16.50
N GLU A 195 4.81 -11.80 17.76
CA GLU A 195 5.74 -11.50 18.85
C GLU A 195 7.11 -12.14 18.61
N GLU A 196 7.15 -13.44 18.30
CA GLU A 196 8.38 -14.19 18.03
C GLU A 196 9.16 -13.57 16.87
N ASN A 197 8.48 -13.28 15.75
CA ASN A 197 9.16 -12.70 14.59
C ASN A 197 9.61 -11.25 14.79
N PHE A 198 8.89 -10.47 15.59
CA PHE A 198 9.35 -9.13 15.93
C PHE A 198 10.59 -9.20 16.82
N GLN A 199 10.58 -10.07 17.83
CA GLN A 199 11.73 -10.27 18.71
C GLN A 199 12.96 -10.75 17.92
N ARG A 200 12.79 -11.69 16.99
CA ARG A 200 13.86 -12.13 16.07
C ARG A 200 14.53 -10.96 15.36
N VAL A 201 13.75 -10.04 14.78
CA VAL A 201 14.28 -8.88 14.06
C VAL A 201 14.96 -7.88 15.01
N VAL A 202 14.43 -7.69 16.22
CA VAL A 202 15.05 -6.85 17.26
C VAL A 202 16.41 -7.42 17.68
N ASP A 203 16.50 -8.72 17.92
CA ASP A 203 17.75 -9.39 18.30
C ASP A 203 18.78 -9.33 17.18
N ASP A 204 18.36 -9.57 15.93
CA ASP A 204 19.22 -9.44 14.75
C ASP A 204 19.74 -8.01 14.60
N LEU A 205 18.90 -6.98 14.79
CA LEU A 205 19.33 -5.58 14.75
C LEU A 205 20.28 -5.24 15.90
N GLY A 206 20.03 -5.78 17.10
CA GLY A 206 20.94 -5.68 18.24
C GLY A 206 22.33 -6.24 17.89
N TRP A 207 22.38 -7.43 17.30
CA TRP A 207 23.65 -8.03 16.86
C TRP A 207 24.31 -7.23 15.74
N TYR A 208 23.54 -6.69 14.79
CA TYR A 208 24.06 -5.78 13.77
C TYR A 208 24.80 -4.59 14.40
N ILE A 209 24.23 -3.96 15.42
CA ILE A 209 24.85 -2.84 16.14
C ILE A 209 26.11 -3.30 16.89
N THR A 210 26.04 -4.42 17.60
CA THR A 210 27.20 -4.98 18.34
C THR A 210 28.39 -5.26 17.43
N LYS A 211 28.16 -5.67 16.18
CA LYS A 211 29.23 -5.93 15.20
C LYS A 211 30.10 -4.72 14.85
N PHE A 212 29.67 -3.49 15.15
CA PHE A 212 30.49 -2.28 14.98
C PHE A 212 31.41 -1.97 16.17
N ASP A 213 31.29 -2.72 17.27
CA ASP A 213 32.26 -2.68 18.36
C ASP A 213 33.49 -3.52 18.00
N TYR A 214 34.68 -2.93 18.15
CA TYR A 214 35.96 -3.57 17.78
C TYR A 214 36.18 -4.92 18.46
N ARG A 215 35.61 -5.13 19.66
CA ARG A 215 35.70 -6.38 20.42
C ARG A 215 35.01 -7.55 19.73
N TYR A 216 34.01 -7.26 18.90
CA TYR A 216 33.18 -8.26 18.21
C TYR A 216 33.49 -8.30 16.71
N LYS A 217 34.56 -7.66 16.24
CA LYS A 217 34.90 -7.54 14.81
C LYS A 217 35.04 -8.90 14.13
N ASP A 218 35.64 -9.87 14.80
CA ASP A 218 35.94 -11.19 14.22
C ASP A 218 34.81 -12.21 14.43
N GLU A 219 33.78 -11.88 15.21
CA GLU A 219 32.61 -12.74 15.42
C GLU A 219 31.75 -12.87 14.14
N PRO A 220 31.05 -13.99 13.92
CA PRO A 220 30.21 -14.16 12.73
C PRO A 220 28.99 -13.23 12.77
N TRP A 221 28.57 -12.74 11.60
CA TRP A 221 27.38 -11.90 11.46
C TRP A 221 26.06 -12.62 11.76
N LYS A 222 26.03 -13.96 11.82
CA LYS A 222 24.77 -14.72 11.93
C LYS A 222 23.76 -14.22 10.87
N ASN A 223 22.52 -13.93 11.29
CA ASN A 223 21.46 -13.42 10.42
C ASN A 223 21.33 -11.88 10.42
N SER A 224 22.32 -11.13 10.94
CA SER A 224 22.14 -9.69 11.19
C SER A 224 22.49 -8.77 10.02
N LYS A 225 23.12 -9.24 8.94
CA LYS A 225 23.62 -8.38 7.85
C LYS A 225 22.55 -7.50 7.20
N ASP A 226 21.34 -8.03 7.06
CA ASP A 226 20.17 -7.37 6.47
C ASP A 226 19.18 -6.86 7.53
N ALA A 227 19.53 -6.92 8.82
CA ALA A 227 18.62 -6.62 9.92
C ALA A 227 18.06 -5.19 9.86
N VAL A 228 18.83 -4.22 9.37
CA VAL A 228 18.36 -2.84 9.20
C VAL A 228 17.20 -2.77 8.21
N ILE A 229 17.32 -3.44 7.06
CA ILE A 229 16.29 -3.45 6.02
C ILE A 229 15.04 -4.17 6.55
N ARG A 230 15.21 -5.33 7.19
CA ARG A 230 14.10 -6.09 7.80
C ARG A 230 13.39 -5.31 8.90
N SER A 231 14.14 -4.56 9.72
CA SER A 231 13.59 -3.71 10.77
C SER A 231 12.74 -2.56 10.22
N ILE A 232 13.24 -1.84 9.21
CA ILE A 232 12.48 -0.79 8.54
C ILE A 232 11.22 -1.39 7.90
N LYS A 233 11.33 -2.55 7.25
CA LYS A 233 10.19 -3.26 6.66
C LYS A 233 9.11 -3.56 7.70
N LYS A 234 9.50 -4.06 8.88
CA LYS A 234 8.59 -4.37 9.98
C LYS A 234 7.86 -3.15 10.54
N ILE A 235 8.54 -2.00 10.62
CA ILE A 235 7.99 -0.80 11.27
C ILE A 235 7.18 0.08 10.31
N SER A 236 7.67 0.26 9.10
CA SER A 236 7.15 1.28 8.18
C SER A 236 6.32 0.71 7.03
N SER A 237 6.34 -0.62 6.85
CA SER A 237 5.82 -1.30 5.65
C SER A 237 6.49 -0.85 4.35
N LEU A 238 7.50 0.01 4.39
CA LEU A 238 8.14 0.61 3.23
C LEU A 238 8.73 -0.46 2.32
N LYS A 239 8.71 -0.15 1.04
CA LYS A 239 9.53 -0.79 0.02
C LYS A 239 10.96 -0.28 0.23
N LEU A 240 11.92 -1.19 0.41
CA LEU A 240 13.35 -0.88 0.49
C LEU A 240 14.07 -1.50 -0.70
#